data_AF-A0A3D1R265-F1
#
_entry.id   AF-A0A3D1R265-F1
#
_cell.length_a   1.000
_cell.length_b   1.000
_cell.length_c   1.000
_cell.angle_alpha   90.00
_cell.angle_beta   90.00
_cell.angle_gamma   90.00
#
_symmetry.space_group_name_H-M   'P 1'
#
loop_
_entity.id
_entity.type
_entity.pdbx_description
1 polymer ?
#
loop_
_entity_poly.entity_id
_entity_poly.type
_entity_poly.pdbx_seq_one_letter_code
_entity_poly.pdbx_strand_id
1 'polypeptide(L)' 'MRALFELFSGGFMADIKVGGEVDAYCTRCKLVLAHTVLAIWASQIKRVRCNTCMGEHAFRAAVPGGPT' A
#
# COMPACT_ATOMS: atom_id res chain seq x y z
N MET A 1 15.70 -40.35 -10.28
CA MET A 1 14.88 -39.72 -9.24
C MET A 1 15.21 -38.24 -9.25
N ARG A 2 14.39 -37.45 -9.95
CA ARG A 2 14.65 -36.03 -10.22
C ARG A 2 14.39 -35.23 -8.94
N ALA A 3 15.32 -34.34 -8.66
CA ALA A 3 15.32 -33.37 -7.59
C ALA A 3 13.92 -32.85 -7.23
N LEU A 4 13.61 -32.89 -5.93
CA LEU A 4 12.64 -31.99 -5.27
C LEU A 4 13.17 -30.54 -5.41
N PHE A 5 13.06 -30.02 -6.63
CA PHE A 5 13.39 -28.67 -7.01
C PHE A 5 12.17 -27.80 -6.65
N GLU A 6 12.40 -26.82 -5.77
CA GLU A 6 11.65 -25.56 -5.66
C GLU A 6 10.44 -25.56 -4.70
N LEU A 7 10.65 -25.07 -3.47
CA LEU A 7 10.45 -23.66 -3.10
C LEU A 7 8.95 -23.31 -2.98
N PHE A 8 8.43 -23.47 -1.77
CA PHE A 8 7.26 -22.74 -1.25
C PHE A 8 7.54 -21.21 -1.21
N SER A 9 7.91 -20.61 -2.34
CA SER A 9 8.06 -19.15 -2.53
C SER A 9 6.70 -18.47 -2.71
N GLY A 10 5.64 -18.99 -2.08
CA GLY A 10 4.33 -18.35 -2.00
C GLY A 10 4.32 -17.19 -1.00
N GLY A 11 5.39 -16.41 -0.93
CA GLY A 11 5.38 -15.12 -0.26
C GLY A 11 4.40 -14.24 -1.02
N PHE A 12 3.18 -14.15 -0.51
CA PHE A 12 2.11 -13.28 -0.99
C PHE A 12 2.68 -11.88 -1.24
N MET A 13 3.04 -11.56 -2.49
CA MET A 13 2.99 -10.19 -2.96
C MET A 13 1.52 -9.80 -2.86
N ALA A 14 1.18 -9.05 -1.81
CA ALA A 14 -0.19 -8.64 -1.55
C ALA A 14 -0.69 -7.88 -2.79
N ASP A 15 -1.62 -8.52 -3.51
CA ASP A 15 -2.28 -7.90 -4.66
C ASP A 15 -2.92 -6.59 -4.17
N ILE A 16 -2.52 -5.48 -4.80
CA ILE A 16 -3.05 -4.17 -4.44
C ILE A 16 -4.50 -4.14 -4.94
N LYS A 17 -5.43 -4.21 -4.00
CA LYS A 17 -6.88 -4.19 -4.27
C LYS A 17 -7.58 -3.07 -3.55
N VAL A 18 -8.72 -2.63 -4.08
CA VAL A 18 -9.63 -1.72 -3.36
C VAL A 18 -10.11 -2.42 -2.09
N GLY A 19 -10.13 -1.67 -0.98
CA GLY A 19 -10.37 -2.19 0.37
C GLY A 19 -9.16 -2.88 1.00
N GLY A 20 -8.04 -3.05 0.28
CA GLY A 20 -6.77 -3.50 0.84
C GLY A 20 -6.12 -2.42 1.71
N GLU A 21 -5.12 -2.83 2.49
CA GLU A 21 -4.32 -1.92 3.30
C GLU A 21 -2.98 -1.61 2.61
N VAL A 22 -2.53 -0.37 2.73
CA VAL A 22 -1.24 0.10 2.22
C VAL A 22 -0.66 1.16 3.17
N ASP A 23 0.65 1.13 3.40
CA ASP A 23 1.32 2.22 4.08
C ASP A 23 1.49 3.43 3.15
N ALA A 24 1.05 4.59 3.62
CA ALA A 24 1.12 5.83 2.85
C ALA A 24 1.34 7.02 3.77
N TYR A 25 1.90 8.10 3.23
CA TYR A 25 2.01 9.36 3.94
C TYR A 25 0.65 10.04 4.08
N CYS A 26 0.21 10.20 5.33
CA CYS A 26 -1.00 10.94 5.64
C CYS A 26 -0.73 12.45 5.65
N THR A 27 -1.43 13.21 4.82
CA THR A 27 -1.27 14.68 4.78
C THR A 27 -1.82 15.39 6.02
N ARG A 28 -2.68 14.73 6.80
CA ARG A 28 -3.25 15.23 8.06
C ARG A 28 -2.42 14.83 9.26
N CYS A 29 -2.08 13.55 9.43
CA CYS A 29 -1.25 13.07 10.54
C CYS A 29 0.24 13.41 10.40
N LYS A 30 0.70 13.76 9.18
CA LYS A 30 2.11 14.04 8.86
C LYS A 30 3.06 12.86 9.15
N LEU A 31 2.54 11.63 9.04
CA LEU A 31 3.26 10.38 9.30
C LEU A 31 2.93 9.37 8.19
N VAL A 32 3.81 8.38 8.01
CA VAL A 32 3.49 7.18 7.23
C VAL A 32 2.75 6.21 8.14
N LEU A 33 1.52 5.86 7.74
CA LEU A 33 0.60 5.04 8.53
C LEU A 33 -0.15 4.08 7.59
N ALA A 34 -0.84 3.11 8.18
CA ALA A 34 -1.78 2.25 7.48
C ALA A 34 -2.97 3.04 6.90
N HIS A 35 -3.23 2.85 5.61
CA HIS A 35 -4.38 3.41 4.91
C HIS A 35 -5.15 2.33 4.17
N THR A 36 -6.48 2.46 4.11
CA THR A 36 -7.34 1.65 3.24
C THR A 36 -7.35 2.21 1.81
N VAL A 37 -7.14 1.37 0.81
CA VAL A 37 -7.21 1.74 -0.61
C VAL A 37 -8.67 1.96 -1.01
N LEU A 38 -8.99 3.18 -1.48
CA LEU A 38 -10.35 3.52 -1.91
C LEU A 38 -10.54 3.41 -3.43
N ALA A 39 -9.49 3.69 -4.21
CA ALA A 39 -9.58 3.68 -5.66
C ALA A 39 -8.25 3.31 -6.30
N ILE A 40 -8.32 2.43 -7.30
CA ILE A 40 -7.22 2.04 -8.17
C ILE A 40 -7.60 2.40 -9.61
N TRP A 41 -6.65 2.92 -10.37
CA TRP A 41 -6.81 3.20 -11.79
C TRP A 41 -5.52 2.89 -12.55
N ALA A 42 -5.64 2.14 -13.65
CA ALA A 42 -4.49 1.70 -14.46
C ALA A 42 -3.36 1.10 -13.60
N SER A 43 -3.73 0.21 -12.67
CA SER A 43 -2.83 -0.45 -11.72
C SER A 43 -2.08 0.48 -10.75
N GLN A 44 -2.58 1.70 -10.55
CA GLN A 44 -2.04 2.65 -9.57
C GLN A 44 -3.09 3.04 -8.54
N ILE A 45 -2.68 3.10 -7.28
CA ILE A 45 -3.52 3.62 -6.19
C ILE A 45 -3.72 5.12 -6.42
N LYS A 46 -4.98 5.55 -6.52
CA LYS A 46 -5.33 6.97 -6.71
C LYS A 46 -5.81 7.63 -5.43
N ARG A 47 -6.60 6.93 -4.63
CA ARG A 47 -7.14 7.46 -3.37
C ARG A 47 -7.03 6.45 -2.25
N VAL A 48 -6.80 6.97 -1.05
CA VAL A 48 -6.68 6.20 0.20
C VAL A 48 -7.40 6.91 1.35
N ARG A 49 -7.78 6.15 2.37
CA ARG A 49 -8.28 6.65 3.67
C ARG A 49 -7.31 6.27 4.78
N CYS A 50 -6.86 7.22 5.57
CA CYS A 50 -6.05 6.95 6.76
C CYS A 50 -6.88 6.21 7.81
N ASN A 51 -6.38 5.07 8.31
CA ASN A 51 -7.08 4.26 9.31
C ASN A 51 -7.04 4.90 10.71
N THR A 52 -6.17 5.91 10.92
CA THR A 52 -6.06 6.63 12.21
C THR A 52 -6.94 7.87 12.26
N CYS A 53 -6.85 8.77 11.28
CA CYS A 53 -7.58 10.06 11.31
C CYS A 53 -8.83 10.09 10.41
N MET A 54 -9.17 8.96 9.77
CA MET A 54 -10.30 8.80 8.84
C MET A 54 -10.31 9.79 7.65
N GLY A 55 -9.16 10.43 7.39
CA GLY A 55 -9.02 11.41 6.32
C GLY A 55 -8.79 10.71 4.98
N GLU A 56 -9.47 11.18 3.93
CA GLU A 56 -9.27 10.68 2.58
C GLU A 56 -8.43 11.64 1.75
N HIS A 57 -7.44 11.12 1.01
CA HIS A 57 -6.59 11.92 0.13
C HIS A 57 -5.99 11.06 -0.99
N ALA A 58 -5.28 11.72 -1.91
CA ALA A 58 -4.49 11.03 -2.92
C ALA A 58 -3.36 10.20 -2.28
N PHE A 59 -3.05 9.05 -2.86
CA PHE A 59 -1.96 8.21 -2.39
C PHE A 59 -0.62 8.94 -2.50
N ARG A 60 0.23 8.79 -1.47
CA ARG A 60 1.60 9.31 -1.41
C ARG A 60 2.46 8.24 -0.75
N ALA A 61 3.40 7.66 -1.49
CA ALA A 61 4.23 6.55 -0.99
C ALA A 61 5.13 6.96 0.17
N ALA A 62 5.62 8.21 0.19
CA ALA A 62 6.57 8.69 1.17
C ALA A 62 6.27 10.12 1.63
N VAL A 63 6.98 10.53 2.68
CA VAL A 63 6.98 11.91 3.18
C VAL A 63 7.48 12.84 2.07
N PRO A 64 6.83 13.99 1.81
CA PRO A 64 7.33 14.98 0.87
C PRO A 64 8.74 15.44 1.27
N GLY A 65 9.73 15.19 0.41
CA GLY A 65 11.13 15.56 0.65
C GLY A 65 11.94 14.57 1.51
N GLY A 66 11.37 13.42 1.88
CA GLY A 66 12.14 12.30 2.43
C GLY A 66 12.99 11.61 1.36
N PRO A 67 14.01 10.82 1.72
CA PRO A 67 14.78 10.03 0.76
C PRO A 67 13.82 9.11 -0.02
N THR A 68 13.87 9.23 -1.35
CA THR A 68 13.07 8.43 -2.29
C THR A 68 13.62 7.02 -2.42
#